data_AF-A0A372J1F0-F1
#
_entry.id   AF-A0A372J1F0-F1
#
_cell.length_a   1.000
_cell.length_b   1.000
_cell.length_c   1.000
_cell.angle_alpha   90.00
_cell.angle_beta   90.00
_cell.angle_gamma   90.00
#
_symmetry.space_group_name_H-M   'P 1'
#
loop_
_entity.id
_entity.type
_entity.pdbx_description
1 polymer ?
#
loop_
_entity_poly.entity_id
_entity_poly.type
_entity_poly.pdbx_seq_one_letter_code
_entity_poly.pdbx_strand_id
1 'polypeptide(L)'
;MGSPRDRDGFEDRPDDGSGWREPVHLGKDGADGPQADRPDADRPDADRPPREEPAAWQPPGWDLPPAAPAPPPETGERPATRPGLFGPRRPRTPGEVERVFAYQGDPVGAQGWAVQHGWTVSDGSAPEDARLAELVRTAPVRATKDHRPAGVMRGRYGSLELVAFDVLYASGRYAVPEYAVTAAPVLGTVLPLRLSPARFWKHRTGGLVHVPSGDAEFDARWVLLAAEDGPVAQRLVQDPALRGLLLGSDDGDEFWTAAGTGEGGWGGGMVAAIRPDGHRPELIEHHARLLGALVGALSAAA
;
A
#
# COMPACT_ATOMS: atom_id res chain seq x y z
N MET A 1 41.29 15.18 -56.46
CA MET A 1 40.92 16.38 -55.67
C MET A 1 39.73 15.94 -54.82
N GLY A 2 39.71 15.88 -53.49
CA GLY A 2 40.46 16.50 -52.40
C GLY A 2 39.39 16.87 -51.36
N SER A 3 39.42 16.27 -50.15
CA SER A 3 38.45 16.58 -49.07
C SER A 3 38.57 18.03 -48.59
N PRO A 4 37.53 18.56 -47.92
CA PRO A 4 37.65 18.70 -46.46
C PRO A 4 36.39 18.35 -45.65
N ARG A 5 36.65 18.14 -44.36
CA ARG A 5 35.72 17.91 -43.23
C ARG A 5 35.20 19.24 -42.69
N ASP A 6 33.99 19.22 -42.12
CA ASP A 6 33.49 20.04 -40.99
C ASP A 6 32.28 19.23 -40.44
N ARG A 7 32.13 18.71 -39.23
CA ARG A 7 32.63 18.96 -37.85
C ARG A 7 32.22 20.30 -37.23
N ASP A 8 30.91 20.51 -37.14
CA ASP A 8 30.26 21.31 -36.11
C ASP A 8 29.56 20.33 -35.14
N GLY A 9 29.63 20.40 -33.82
CA GLY A 9 30.14 21.39 -32.90
C GLY A 9 29.55 20.98 -31.55
N PHE A 10 30.26 20.13 -30.81
CA PHE A 10 29.84 19.66 -29.49
C PHE A 10 31.03 19.82 -28.55
N GLU A 11 31.22 21.05 -28.07
CA GLU A 11 32.02 21.38 -26.88
C GLU A 11 31.83 22.88 -26.62
N ASP A 12 31.07 23.20 -25.57
CA ASP A 12 31.43 24.17 -24.54
C ASP A 12 30.22 24.46 -23.63
N ARG A 13 30.08 23.67 -22.56
CA ARG A 13 29.73 24.27 -21.28
C ARG A 13 30.27 23.46 -20.09
N PRO A 14 30.81 24.13 -19.06
CA PRO A 14 31.61 23.50 -18.02
C PRO A 14 30.74 22.79 -16.99
N ASP A 15 31.39 21.83 -16.35
CA ASP A 15 31.03 21.10 -15.15
C ASP A 15 30.58 22.06 -14.03
N ASP A 16 29.27 22.14 -13.77
CA ASP A 16 28.70 22.86 -12.64
C ASP A 16 27.80 21.91 -11.81
N GLY A 17 28.42 21.30 -10.80
CA GLY A 17 27.83 21.25 -9.47
C GLY A 17 26.81 20.14 -9.21
N SER A 18 27.29 18.91 -9.13
CA SER A 18 26.66 17.84 -8.33
C SER A 18 26.53 18.29 -6.87
N GLY A 19 25.42 18.97 -6.54
CA GLY A 19 25.14 19.58 -5.23
C GLY A 19 24.67 18.61 -4.15
N TRP A 20 25.00 17.32 -4.23
CA TRP A 20 24.72 16.38 -3.16
C TRP A 20 25.88 16.40 -2.16
N ARG A 21 25.69 17.10 -1.03
CA ARG A 21 26.61 17.06 0.12
C ARG A 21 26.13 16.01 1.11
N GLU A 22 27.02 15.06 1.39
CA GLU A 22 26.86 14.08 2.44
C GLU A 22 26.88 14.75 3.84
N PRO A 23 25.93 14.43 4.74
CA PRO A 23 25.92 15.01 6.09
C PRO A 23 27.11 14.56 6.96
N VAL A 24 27.73 15.54 7.63
CA VAL A 24 29.04 15.44 8.33
C VAL A 24 29.03 14.66 9.65
N HIS A 25 28.08 13.74 9.87
CA HIS A 25 27.95 13.03 11.15
C HIS A 25 28.21 11.51 11.08
N LEU A 26 28.75 11.02 9.96
CA LEU A 26 29.13 9.60 9.80
C LEU A 26 30.63 9.39 9.52
N GLY A 27 31.48 10.26 10.08
CA GLY A 27 32.94 10.10 10.09
C GLY A 27 33.44 9.61 11.44
N LYS A 28 33.76 8.32 11.51
CA LYS A 28 34.63 7.68 12.49
C LYS A 28 36.03 8.27 12.36
N ASP A 29 36.66 8.66 13.47
CA ASP A 29 38.06 8.34 13.84
C ASP A 29 38.46 9.04 15.15
N GLY A 30 39.38 8.40 15.87
CA GLY A 30 39.65 8.65 17.28
C GLY A 30 40.88 9.49 17.61
N ALA A 31 41.06 9.60 18.92
CA ALA A 31 42.29 9.84 19.70
C ALA A 31 42.81 11.29 19.89
N ASP A 32 43.10 11.55 21.18
CA ASP A 32 44.12 12.44 21.79
C ASP A 32 43.81 13.90 22.22
N GLY A 33 43.22 14.01 23.44
CA GLY A 33 43.69 14.82 24.59
C GLY A 33 43.42 16.35 24.65
N PRO A 34 43.51 17.02 25.84
CA PRO A 34 43.94 16.56 27.16
C PRO A 34 42.91 16.75 28.31
N GLN A 35 43.33 16.19 29.45
CA GLN A 35 42.71 15.90 30.73
C GLN A 35 42.47 17.13 31.65
N ALA A 36 41.31 17.21 32.31
CA ALA A 36 41.13 17.90 33.59
C ALA A 36 39.95 17.32 34.40
N ASP A 37 40.27 16.92 35.63
CA ASP A 37 39.44 16.67 36.81
C ASP A 37 38.37 15.54 36.85
N ARG A 38 38.75 14.44 37.52
CA ARG A 38 37.88 13.40 38.10
C ARG A 38 37.08 13.97 39.31
N PRO A 39 36.01 13.28 39.76
CA PRO A 39 36.23 12.23 40.77
C PRO A 39 35.46 10.92 40.50
N ASP A 40 36.02 9.87 41.09
CA ASP A 40 35.61 8.47 41.21
C ASP A 40 34.12 8.12 41.09
N ALA A 41 33.83 7.14 40.23
CA ALA A 41 32.63 6.32 40.31
C ALA A 41 32.92 4.85 39.98
N ASP A 42 33.92 4.27 40.67
CA ASP A 42 33.98 2.81 40.86
C ASP A 42 33.18 2.46 42.12
N ARG A 43 31.88 2.26 41.94
CA ARG A 43 31.03 1.50 42.86
C ARG A 43 30.13 0.58 42.04
N PRO A 44 30.20 -0.75 42.20
CA PRO A 44 29.17 -1.63 41.70
C PRO A 44 27.93 -1.46 42.58
N ASP A 45 26.95 -0.69 42.09
CA ASP A 45 25.61 -0.62 42.70
C ASP A 45 24.91 -1.96 42.49
N ALA A 46 24.99 -2.82 43.51
CA ALA A 46 24.37 -4.13 43.56
C ALA A 46 22.87 -4.11 43.93
N ASP A 47 22.23 -2.93 44.00
CA ASP A 47 20.84 -2.79 44.48
C ASP A 47 19.92 -1.98 43.55
N ARG A 48 20.18 -1.96 42.23
CA ARG A 48 19.23 -1.38 41.27
C ARG A 48 18.19 -2.44 40.85
N PRO A 49 16.89 -2.30 41.19
CA PRO A 49 15.87 -3.20 40.66
C PRO A 49 15.84 -3.08 39.13
N PRO A 50 15.61 -4.20 38.41
CA PRO A 50 15.58 -4.18 36.95
C PRO A 50 14.54 -3.18 36.47
N ARG A 51 14.96 -2.30 35.56
CA ARG A 51 14.09 -1.35 34.89
C ARG A 51 13.20 -2.16 33.97
N GLU A 52 11.95 -2.37 34.37
CA GLU A 52 10.93 -2.98 33.53
C GLU A 52 10.80 -2.13 32.25
N GLU A 53 11.17 -2.71 31.12
CA GLU A 53 10.86 -2.17 29.81
C GLU A 53 9.32 -2.09 29.69
N PRO A 54 8.74 -1.01 29.16
CA PRO A 54 7.30 -0.94 28.98
C PRO A 54 6.89 -2.08 28.04
N ALA A 55 6.18 -3.06 28.60
CA ALA A 55 5.64 -4.19 27.86
C ALA A 55 4.83 -3.65 26.67
N ALA A 56 5.25 -4.00 25.46
CA ALA A 56 4.45 -3.78 24.26
C ALA A 56 3.06 -4.37 24.51
N TRP A 57 2.02 -3.55 24.38
CA TRP A 57 0.65 -3.99 24.60
C TRP A 57 0.34 -5.19 23.71
N GLN A 58 -0.06 -6.31 24.32
CA GLN A 58 -0.51 -7.52 23.63
C GLN A 58 -2.00 -7.76 23.94
N PRO A 59 -2.87 -7.90 22.92
CA PRO A 59 -4.27 -8.20 23.12
C PRO A 59 -4.49 -9.59 23.77
N PRO A 60 -5.60 -9.78 24.51
CA PRO A 60 -5.92 -11.06 25.14
C PRO A 60 -6.12 -12.17 24.09
N GLY A 61 -5.39 -13.27 24.21
CA GLY A 61 -5.50 -14.45 23.33
C GLY A 61 -4.27 -14.77 22.48
N TRP A 62 -3.13 -14.08 22.69
CA TRP A 62 -1.91 -14.26 21.90
C TRP A 62 -0.84 -15.20 22.50
N ASP A 63 -1.19 -15.98 23.51
CA ASP A 63 -0.31 -17.06 23.98
C ASP A 63 -0.34 -18.23 22.98
N LEU A 64 0.55 -18.17 21.98
CA LEU A 64 0.81 -19.32 21.12
C LEU A 64 1.61 -20.35 21.92
N PRO A 65 1.22 -21.65 21.90
CA PRO A 65 2.05 -22.69 22.48
C PRO A 65 3.40 -22.73 21.74
N PRO A 66 4.51 -23.05 22.43
CA PRO A 66 5.81 -23.17 21.78
C PRO A 66 5.72 -24.16 20.63
N ALA A 67 6.15 -23.73 19.44
CA ALA A 67 6.09 -24.54 18.23
C ALA A 67 6.86 -25.85 18.45
N ALA A 68 6.14 -26.98 18.42
CA ALA A 68 6.78 -28.29 18.44
C ALA A 68 7.56 -28.48 17.13
N PRO A 69 8.79 -29.01 17.16
CA PRO A 69 9.57 -29.27 15.96
C PRO A 69 8.84 -30.29 15.07
N ALA A 70 8.61 -29.92 13.81
CA ALA A 70 7.99 -30.81 12.83
C ALA A 70 8.87 -32.04 12.56
N PRO A 71 8.28 -33.25 12.43
CA PRO A 71 9.03 -34.43 11.99
C PRO A 71 9.51 -34.26 10.54
N PRO A 72 10.68 -34.80 10.17
CA PRO A 72 11.20 -34.71 8.81
C PRO A 72 10.26 -35.43 7.83
N PRO A 73 10.14 -34.93 6.58
CA PRO A 73 9.24 -35.52 5.59
C PRO A 73 9.71 -36.93 5.20
N GLU A 74 8.79 -37.89 5.26
CA GLU A 74 8.99 -39.26 4.77
C GLU A 74 9.24 -39.26 3.27
N THR A 75 10.38 -39.81 2.86
CA THR A 75 10.76 -40.03 1.47
C THR A 75 9.92 -41.16 0.87
N GLY A 76 8.83 -40.80 0.20
CA GLY A 76 8.13 -41.70 -0.72
C GLY A 76 8.97 -41.94 -1.98
N GLU A 77 9.40 -43.18 -2.20
CA GLU A 77 10.03 -43.63 -3.43
C GLU A 77 9.09 -43.44 -4.63
N ARG A 78 9.51 -42.62 -5.60
CA ARG A 78 8.99 -42.60 -6.98
C ARG A 78 10.11 -42.99 -7.95
N PRO A 79 9.80 -43.72 -9.02
CA PRO A 79 10.80 -44.40 -9.83
C PRO A 79 11.68 -43.42 -10.61
N ALA A 80 12.98 -43.71 -10.58
CA ALA A 80 14.04 -42.94 -11.19
C ALA A 80 13.83 -42.74 -12.70
N THR A 81 13.56 -41.50 -13.09
CA THR A 81 13.70 -41.04 -14.48
C THR A 81 15.13 -40.51 -14.68
N ARG A 82 15.69 -40.87 -15.85
CA ARG A 82 17.09 -40.72 -16.28
C ARG A 82 17.72 -39.33 -15.98
N PRO A 83 19.03 -39.27 -15.67
CA PRO A 83 19.70 -38.02 -15.33
C PRO A 83 19.97 -37.20 -16.61
N GLY A 84 19.28 -36.06 -16.75
CA GLY A 84 19.66 -35.00 -17.68
C GLY A 84 20.78 -34.14 -17.10
N LEU A 85 21.65 -33.61 -17.95
CA LEU A 85 22.90 -32.89 -17.64
C LEU A 85 22.76 -31.55 -16.90
N PHE A 86 21.59 -31.24 -16.33
CA PHE A 86 21.32 -30.02 -15.57
C PHE A 86 20.67 -30.43 -14.25
N GLY A 87 21.46 -30.40 -13.16
CA GLY A 87 21.03 -30.81 -11.82
C GLY A 87 19.82 -30.01 -11.29
N PRO A 88 19.17 -30.49 -10.23
CA PRO A 88 17.98 -29.85 -9.68
C PRO A 88 18.35 -28.45 -9.18
N ARG A 89 17.79 -27.41 -9.82
CA ARG A 89 17.89 -26.04 -9.30
C ARG A 89 17.23 -26.02 -7.93
N ARG A 90 18.05 -25.82 -6.89
CA ARG A 90 17.59 -25.59 -5.51
C ARG A 90 16.59 -24.43 -5.53
N PRO A 91 15.42 -24.54 -4.87
CA PRO A 91 14.49 -23.42 -4.75
C PRO A 91 15.23 -22.22 -4.19
N ARG A 92 15.20 -21.09 -4.90
CA ARG A 92 15.87 -19.87 -4.47
C ARG A 92 15.10 -19.31 -3.27
N THR A 93 15.74 -19.23 -2.10
CA THR A 93 15.17 -18.55 -0.94
C THR A 93 15.11 -17.05 -1.24
N PRO A 94 13.94 -16.40 -1.10
CA PRO A 94 13.82 -14.97 -1.35
C PRO A 94 14.71 -14.14 -0.42
N GLY A 95 15.35 -13.11 -0.97
CA GLY A 95 16.17 -12.17 -0.20
C GLY A 95 15.35 -11.41 0.85
N GLU A 96 16.01 -10.74 1.81
CA GLU A 96 15.30 -9.95 2.83
C GLU A 96 14.44 -8.83 2.23
N VAL A 97 14.92 -8.18 1.16
CA VAL A 97 14.14 -7.18 0.42
C VAL A 97 12.93 -7.80 -0.28
N GLU A 98 13.07 -8.98 -0.90
CA GLU A 98 11.94 -9.70 -1.52
C GLU A 98 10.91 -10.15 -0.47
N ARG A 99 11.32 -10.40 0.78
CA ARG A 99 10.42 -10.72 1.89
C ARG A 99 9.59 -9.52 2.37
N VAL A 100 10.15 -8.31 2.31
CA VAL A 100 9.40 -7.07 2.61
C VAL A 100 8.33 -6.78 1.55
N PHE A 101 8.60 -7.15 0.29
CA PHE A 101 7.64 -7.03 -0.81
C PHE A 101 6.86 -8.34 -1.07
N ALA A 102 6.92 -9.31 -0.16
CA ALA A 102 6.19 -10.55 -0.33
C ALA A 102 4.69 -10.27 -0.26
N TYR A 103 3.96 -10.78 -1.23
CA TYR A 103 2.50 -10.76 -1.25
C TYR A 103 1.94 -11.37 0.05
N GLN A 104 1.15 -10.61 0.80
CA GLN A 104 0.56 -11.06 2.07
C GLN A 104 -0.95 -11.34 1.95
N GLY A 105 -1.50 -11.37 0.73
CA GLY A 105 -2.91 -11.67 0.53
C GLY A 105 -3.25 -13.11 0.91
N ASP A 106 -4.44 -13.28 1.49
CA ASP A 106 -5.08 -14.56 1.73
C ASP A 106 -6.41 -14.59 0.98
N PRO A 107 -6.40 -14.84 -0.34
CA PRO A 107 -7.62 -14.79 -1.14
C PRO A 107 -8.64 -15.85 -0.71
N VAL A 108 -8.18 -17.00 -0.19
CA VAL A 108 -9.08 -18.07 0.29
C VAL A 108 -9.72 -17.66 1.62
N GLY A 109 -8.94 -17.12 2.56
CA GLY A 109 -9.46 -16.60 3.82
C GLY A 109 -10.38 -15.39 3.63
N ALA A 110 -10.04 -14.48 2.72
CA ALA A 110 -10.87 -13.33 2.39
C ALA A 110 -12.23 -13.75 1.80
N GLN A 111 -12.24 -14.67 0.83
CA GLN A 111 -13.50 -15.19 0.26
C GLN A 111 -14.30 -16.00 1.29
N GLY A 112 -13.64 -16.81 2.12
CA GLY A 112 -14.28 -17.54 3.21
C GLY A 112 -14.95 -16.61 4.22
N TRP A 113 -14.24 -15.55 4.63
CA TRP A 113 -14.77 -14.49 5.50
C TRP A 113 -15.97 -13.79 4.85
N ALA A 114 -15.89 -13.47 3.55
CA ALA A 114 -16.96 -12.82 2.81
C ALA A 114 -18.24 -13.67 2.84
N VAL A 115 -18.13 -14.97 2.52
CA VAL A 115 -19.26 -15.91 2.60
C VAL A 115 -19.84 -15.99 4.01
N GLN A 116 -19.00 -16.04 5.04
CA GLN A 116 -19.45 -16.05 6.44
C GLN A 116 -20.24 -14.78 6.83
N HIS A 117 -19.92 -13.64 6.22
CA HIS A 117 -20.62 -12.38 6.41
C HIS A 117 -21.80 -12.19 5.45
N GLY A 118 -22.19 -13.22 4.70
CA GLY A 118 -23.30 -13.18 3.75
C GLY A 118 -23.01 -12.36 2.49
N TRP A 119 -21.73 -12.12 2.18
CA TRP A 119 -21.32 -11.47 0.94
C TRP A 119 -21.33 -12.49 -0.21
N THR A 120 -21.59 -11.97 -1.40
CA THR A 120 -21.52 -12.73 -2.65
C THR A 120 -20.09 -12.71 -3.19
N VAL A 121 -19.66 -13.83 -3.79
CA VAL A 121 -18.32 -13.98 -4.38
C VAL A 121 -18.46 -14.30 -5.87
N SER A 122 -17.64 -13.65 -6.68
CA SER A 122 -17.48 -13.89 -8.13
C SER A 122 -15.98 -14.01 -8.45
N ASP A 123 -15.64 -14.69 -9.54
CA ASP A 123 -14.26 -14.75 -10.02
C ASP A 123 -13.79 -13.45 -10.71
N GLY A 124 -14.69 -12.48 -10.92
CA GLY A 124 -14.41 -11.21 -11.59
C GLY A 124 -14.70 -11.21 -13.09
N SER A 125 -15.25 -12.30 -13.63
CA SER A 125 -15.58 -12.44 -15.06
C SER A 125 -17.06 -12.23 -15.38
N ALA A 126 -17.91 -12.01 -14.37
CA ALA A 126 -19.34 -11.86 -14.57
C ALA A 126 -19.67 -10.51 -15.24
N PRO A 127 -20.78 -10.39 -16.01
CA PRO A 127 -21.16 -9.12 -16.64
C PRO A 127 -21.26 -7.93 -15.67
N GLU A 128 -21.70 -8.16 -14.44
CA GLU A 128 -21.76 -7.17 -13.36
C GLU A 128 -20.38 -6.70 -12.87
N ASP A 129 -19.31 -7.46 -13.16
CA ASP A 129 -17.92 -7.14 -12.83
C ASP A 129 -17.27 -6.22 -13.89
N ALA A 130 -17.89 -6.04 -15.07
CA ALA A 130 -17.29 -5.26 -16.17
C ALA A 130 -16.93 -3.81 -15.75
N ARG A 131 -17.69 -3.20 -14.85
CA ARG A 131 -17.42 -1.87 -14.31
C ARG A 131 -16.20 -1.82 -13.36
N LEU A 132 -15.80 -2.95 -12.78
CA LEU A 132 -14.61 -3.01 -11.93
C LEU A 132 -13.34 -2.88 -12.77
N ALA A 133 -13.36 -3.32 -14.04
CA ALA A 133 -12.25 -3.06 -14.96
C ALA A 133 -12.05 -1.56 -15.23
N GLU A 134 -13.16 -0.80 -15.30
CA GLU A 134 -13.12 0.66 -15.40
C GLU A 134 -12.54 1.30 -14.14
N LEU A 135 -12.95 0.82 -12.96
CA LEU A 135 -12.35 1.26 -11.69
C LEU A 135 -10.84 1.01 -11.66
N VAL A 136 -10.38 -0.19 -12.06
CA VAL A 136 -8.95 -0.53 -12.19
C VAL A 136 -8.23 0.39 -13.17
N ARG A 137 -8.86 0.74 -14.29
CA ARG A 137 -8.29 1.66 -15.29
C ARG A 137 -8.02 3.05 -14.73
N THR A 138 -8.93 3.54 -13.87
CA THR A 138 -8.81 4.83 -13.18
C THR A 138 -7.94 4.80 -11.94
N ALA A 139 -7.51 3.61 -11.50
CA ALA A 139 -6.78 3.46 -10.25
C ALA A 139 -5.49 4.30 -10.24
N PRO A 140 -5.07 4.79 -9.06
CA PRO A 140 -3.90 5.65 -8.90
C PRO A 140 -2.58 4.88 -9.00
N VAL A 141 -2.57 3.70 -9.62
CA VAL A 141 -1.44 2.82 -9.93
C VAL A 141 -1.27 2.68 -11.44
N ARG A 142 -0.12 2.17 -11.91
CA ARG A 142 0.12 1.99 -13.34
C ARG A 142 -0.46 0.67 -13.87
N ALA A 143 -1.78 0.50 -13.75
CA ALA A 143 -2.46 -0.64 -14.35
C ALA A 143 -2.26 -0.65 -15.88
N THR A 144 -1.96 -1.84 -16.41
CA THR A 144 -1.86 -2.14 -17.86
C THR A 144 -3.12 -2.88 -18.33
N LYS A 145 -3.22 -3.15 -19.64
CA LYS A 145 -4.33 -3.93 -20.22
C LYS A 145 -4.45 -5.37 -19.69
N ASP A 146 -3.38 -5.89 -19.09
CA ASP A 146 -3.31 -7.26 -18.57
C ASP A 146 -3.76 -7.34 -17.10
N HIS A 147 -4.09 -6.20 -16.50
CA HIS A 147 -4.67 -6.12 -15.16
C HIS A 147 -6.18 -6.29 -15.24
N ARG A 148 -6.73 -7.13 -14.37
CA ARG A 148 -8.17 -7.32 -14.24
C ARG A 148 -8.59 -7.56 -12.79
N PRO A 149 -9.84 -7.24 -12.43
CA PRO A 149 -10.43 -7.67 -11.17
C PRO A 149 -10.42 -9.20 -11.05
N ALA A 150 -10.16 -9.71 -9.86
CA ALA A 150 -10.25 -11.12 -9.53
C ALA A 150 -10.73 -11.33 -8.08
N GLY A 151 -11.40 -12.44 -7.83
CA GLY A 151 -11.85 -12.81 -6.49
C GLY A 151 -12.78 -11.76 -5.87
N VAL A 152 -13.74 -11.29 -6.66
CA VAL A 152 -14.63 -10.18 -6.29
C VAL A 152 -15.59 -10.61 -5.19
N MET A 153 -15.63 -9.84 -4.12
CA MET A 153 -16.47 -10.03 -2.94
C MET A 153 -17.39 -8.82 -2.80
N ARG A 154 -18.71 -9.02 -2.69
CA ARG A 154 -19.69 -7.93 -2.56
C ARG A 154 -20.64 -8.18 -1.42
N GLY A 155 -20.84 -7.16 -0.60
CA GLY A 155 -21.88 -7.18 0.41
C GLY A 155 -21.87 -5.90 1.23
N ARG A 156 -22.52 -5.96 2.39
CA ARG A 156 -22.70 -4.81 3.25
C ARG A 156 -21.76 -4.86 4.44
N TYR A 157 -21.15 -3.73 4.77
CA TYR A 157 -20.43 -3.50 6.03
C TYR A 157 -21.02 -2.27 6.73
N GLY A 158 -21.69 -2.48 7.86
CA GLY A 158 -22.43 -1.42 8.52
C GLY A 158 -23.51 -0.82 7.59
N SER A 159 -23.40 0.47 7.29
CA SER A 159 -24.29 1.19 6.38
C SER A 159 -23.82 1.23 4.92
N LEU A 160 -22.61 0.74 4.62
CA LEU A 160 -22.04 0.78 3.28
C LEU A 160 -22.26 -0.52 2.52
N GLU A 161 -22.71 -0.40 1.28
CA GLU A 161 -22.46 -1.42 0.26
C GLU A 161 -20.99 -1.35 -0.14
N LEU A 162 -20.33 -2.49 -0.24
CA LEU A 162 -18.92 -2.58 -0.60
C LEU A 162 -18.69 -3.66 -1.66
N VAL A 163 -17.65 -3.43 -2.46
CA VAL A 163 -17.03 -4.43 -3.32
C VAL A 163 -15.53 -4.46 -3.02
N ALA A 164 -14.99 -5.64 -2.73
CA ALA A 164 -13.57 -5.88 -2.50
C ALA A 164 -13.05 -6.89 -3.53
N PHE A 165 -11.90 -6.65 -4.13
CA PHE A 165 -11.31 -7.54 -5.14
C PHE A 165 -9.81 -7.29 -5.29
N ASP A 166 -9.08 -8.32 -5.72
CA ASP A 166 -7.68 -8.15 -6.07
C ASP A 166 -7.54 -7.72 -7.53
N VAL A 167 -6.55 -6.89 -7.83
CA VAL A 167 -6.11 -6.58 -9.19
C VAL A 167 -5.06 -7.60 -9.59
N LEU A 168 -5.50 -8.54 -10.41
CA LEU A 168 -4.68 -9.62 -10.94
C LEU A 168 -3.96 -9.15 -12.20
N TYR A 169 -2.63 -9.16 -12.19
CA TYR A 169 -1.83 -9.10 -13.40
C TYR A 169 -1.79 -10.50 -14.03
N ALA A 170 -2.42 -10.64 -15.20
CA ALA A 170 -2.51 -11.90 -15.93
C ALA A 170 -1.77 -11.79 -17.27
N SER A 171 -0.54 -12.31 -17.34
CA SER A 171 0.27 -12.32 -18.56
C SER A 171 0.64 -13.75 -18.95
N GLY A 172 -0.13 -14.31 -19.89
CA GLY A 172 0.11 -15.63 -20.50
C GLY A 172 0.23 -16.78 -19.49
N ARG A 173 1.42 -16.97 -18.94
CA ARG A 173 1.78 -18.03 -17.97
C ARG A 173 1.73 -17.59 -16.51
N TYR A 174 1.55 -16.30 -16.24
CA TYR A 174 1.60 -15.74 -14.89
C TYR A 174 0.28 -15.08 -14.54
N ALA A 175 -0.18 -15.32 -13.30
CA ALA A 175 -1.32 -14.67 -12.69
C ALA A 175 -0.88 -14.29 -11.27
N VAL A 176 -0.65 -13.00 -11.03
CA VAL A 176 -0.14 -12.48 -9.75
C VAL A 176 -1.07 -11.37 -9.28
N PRO A 177 -1.71 -11.49 -8.11
CA PRO A 177 -2.44 -10.37 -7.53
C PRO A 177 -1.43 -9.34 -7.02
N GLU A 178 -1.56 -8.10 -7.47
CA GLU A 178 -0.60 -7.03 -7.15
C GLU A 178 -1.18 -5.98 -6.21
N TYR A 179 -2.50 -5.82 -6.22
CA TYR A 179 -3.19 -4.81 -5.44
C TYR A 179 -4.51 -5.32 -4.88
N ALA A 180 -4.87 -4.85 -3.69
CA ALA A 180 -6.16 -5.05 -3.07
C ALA A 180 -6.97 -3.76 -3.22
N VAL A 181 -8.13 -3.84 -3.86
CA VAL A 181 -9.07 -2.72 -4.02
C VAL A 181 -10.38 -3.00 -3.28
N THR A 182 -10.76 -2.07 -2.39
CA THR A 182 -12.12 -2.02 -1.82
C THR A 182 -12.79 -0.74 -2.28
N ALA A 183 -14.04 -0.81 -2.70
CA ALA A 183 -14.78 0.36 -3.17
C ALA A 183 -16.22 0.38 -2.64
N ALA A 184 -16.69 1.58 -2.35
CA ALA A 184 -18.06 1.89 -1.98
C ALA A 184 -18.73 2.64 -3.14
N PRO A 185 -19.83 2.13 -3.72
CA PRO A 185 -20.66 2.93 -4.61
C PRO A 185 -21.34 4.04 -3.81
N VAL A 186 -21.38 5.24 -4.38
CA VAL A 186 -22.05 6.40 -3.78
C VAL A 186 -23.12 6.92 -4.72
N LEU A 187 -24.18 7.51 -4.16
CA LEU A 187 -25.27 8.08 -4.93
C LEU A 187 -24.84 9.41 -5.55
N GLY A 188 -25.13 9.60 -6.84
CA GLY A 188 -24.87 10.86 -7.54
C GLY A 188 -23.45 11.02 -8.10
N THR A 189 -23.13 12.24 -8.51
CA THR A 189 -21.84 12.61 -9.10
C THR A 189 -20.77 12.74 -8.02
N VAL A 190 -19.62 12.11 -8.23
CA VAL A 190 -18.44 12.25 -7.35
C VAL A 190 -17.49 13.31 -7.87
N LEU A 191 -17.01 14.16 -6.97
CA LEU A 191 -15.89 15.07 -7.27
C LEU A 191 -14.64 14.23 -7.53
N PRO A 192 -13.88 14.47 -8.62
CA PRO A 192 -12.58 13.84 -8.82
C PRO A 192 -11.64 14.21 -7.67
N LEU A 193 -11.20 13.20 -6.93
CA LEU A 193 -10.29 13.35 -5.81
C LEU A 193 -9.33 12.17 -5.73
N ARG A 194 -8.20 12.40 -5.07
CA ARG A 194 -7.23 11.40 -4.68
C ARG A 194 -6.63 11.79 -3.33
N LEU A 195 -6.66 10.90 -2.37
CA LEU A 195 -6.05 11.07 -1.06
C LEU A 195 -4.94 10.04 -0.90
N SER A 196 -3.72 10.52 -0.72
CA SER A 196 -2.51 9.70 -0.82
C SER A 196 -1.55 9.97 0.31
N PRO A 197 -0.79 8.96 0.76
CA PRO A 197 0.39 9.20 1.57
C PRO A 197 1.35 10.18 0.89
N ALA A 198 1.89 11.13 1.66
CA ALA A 198 2.81 12.16 1.17
C ALA A 198 4.08 11.54 0.57
N ARG A 199 4.52 10.38 1.07
CA ARG A 199 5.67 9.64 0.54
C ARG A 199 5.43 8.93 -0.79
N PHE A 200 4.18 8.71 -1.19
CA PHE A 200 3.89 8.02 -2.44
C PHE A 200 4.21 8.92 -3.63
N TRP A 201 4.77 8.30 -4.68
CA TRP A 201 4.92 8.95 -5.97
C TRP A 201 3.54 9.10 -6.60
N LYS A 202 3.17 10.34 -6.96
CA LYS A 202 1.89 10.59 -7.63
C LYS A 202 2.08 10.65 -9.14
N HIS A 203 1.45 9.73 -9.87
CA HIS A 203 1.29 9.78 -11.33
C HIS A 203 -0.20 9.88 -11.67
N ARG A 204 -0.55 10.27 -12.91
CA ARG A 204 -1.95 10.36 -13.37
C ARG A 204 -2.83 11.29 -12.50
N THR A 205 -2.27 12.36 -11.94
CA THR A 205 -3.02 13.36 -11.17
C THR A 205 -3.75 14.38 -12.04
N GLY A 206 -3.90 14.12 -13.35
CA GLY A 206 -4.20 15.13 -14.37
C GLY A 206 -5.34 16.09 -13.99
N GLY A 207 -4.99 17.36 -13.79
CA GLY A 207 -5.92 18.43 -13.44
C GLY A 207 -6.28 18.56 -11.96
N LEU A 208 -5.83 17.65 -11.09
CA LEU A 208 -6.05 17.75 -9.66
C LEU A 208 -5.08 18.73 -9.01
N VAL A 209 -5.61 19.58 -8.14
CA VAL A 209 -4.86 20.54 -7.33
C VAL A 209 -4.74 20.04 -5.90
N HIS A 210 -3.63 20.39 -5.24
CA HIS A 210 -3.44 20.10 -3.83
C HIS A 210 -4.36 20.96 -2.97
N VAL A 211 -5.07 20.33 -2.04
CA VAL A 211 -5.94 20.98 -1.05
C VAL A 211 -5.31 20.79 0.34
N PRO A 212 -4.69 21.83 0.92
CA PRO A 212 -4.03 21.71 2.22
C PRO A 212 -5.06 21.54 3.34
N SER A 213 -4.75 20.73 4.34
CA SER A 213 -5.64 20.51 5.49
C SER A 213 -5.60 21.65 6.51
N GLY A 214 -4.49 22.40 6.55
CA GLY A 214 -4.19 23.37 7.60
C GLY A 214 -3.64 22.75 8.88
N ASP A 215 -3.42 21.43 8.88
CA ASP A 215 -2.81 20.66 9.96
C ASP A 215 -1.45 20.12 9.49
N ALA A 216 -0.38 20.62 10.09
CA ALA A 216 0.98 20.30 9.68
C ALA A 216 1.33 18.81 9.89
N GLU A 217 0.74 18.14 10.90
CA GLU A 217 0.99 16.72 11.13
C GLU A 217 0.31 15.88 10.05
N PHE A 218 -0.92 16.24 9.70
CA PHE A 218 -1.65 15.59 8.62
C PHE A 218 -0.99 15.84 7.25
N ASP A 219 -0.68 17.09 6.92
CA ASP A 219 -0.08 17.48 5.63
C ASP A 219 1.34 16.90 5.45
N ALA A 220 2.03 16.54 6.53
CA ALA A 220 3.31 15.84 6.47
C ALA A 220 3.17 14.36 6.05
N ARG A 221 2.02 13.73 6.32
CA ARG A 221 1.78 12.30 6.07
C ARG A 221 0.83 12.03 4.92
N TRP A 222 -0.11 12.92 4.66
CA TRP A 222 -1.19 12.75 3.70
C TRP A 222 -1.35 13.98 2.82
N VAL A 223 -1.76 13.75 1.57
CA VAL A 223 -1.96 14.77 0.54
C VAL A 223 -3.32 14.53 -0.10
N LEU A 224 -4.22 15.52 0.00
CA LEU A 224 -5.46 15.52 -0.76
C LEU A 224 -5.26 16.27 -2.08
N LEU A 225 -5.56 15.60 -3.18
CA LEU A 225 -5.67 16.19 -4.51
C LEU A 225 -7.15 16.17 -4.93
N ALA A 226 -7.68 17.29 -5.42
CA ALA A 226 -9.06 17.40 -5.88
C ALA A 226 -9.16 18.21 -7.19
N ALA A 227 -10.28 18.10 -7.91
CA ALA A 227 -10.47 18.89 -9.15
C ALA A 227 -10.36 20.41 -8.93
N GLU A 228 -10.76 20.87 -7.75
CA GLU A 228 -10.63 22.26 -7.31
C GLU A 228 -10.51 22.32 -5.78
N ASP A 229 -9.92 23.41 -5.28
CA ASP A 229 -9.93 23.74 -3.86
C ASP A 229 -11.29 24.36 -3.49
N GLY A 230 -12.28 23.49 -3.35
CA GLY A 230 -13.66 23.86 -3.06
C GLY A 230 -14.10 23.50 -1.63
N PRO A 231 -15.28 23.98 -1.18
CA PRO A 231 -15.78 23.75 0.17
C PRO A 231 -16.01 22.27 0.49
N VAL A 232 -16.22 21.42 -0.52
CA VAL A 232 -16.34 19.97 -0.35
C VAL A 232 -14.99 19.34 -0.01
N ALA A 233 -13.94 19.67 -0.78
CA ALA A 233 -12.59 19.16 -0.55
C ALA A 233 -12.01 19.67 0.78
N GLN A 234 -12.26 20.94 1.12
CA GLN A 234 -11.88 21.53 2.40
C GLN A 234 -12.57 20.83 3.59
N ARG A 235 -13.89 20.60 3.52
CA ARG A 235 -14.60 19.84 4.56
C ARG A 235 -14.08 18.42 4.71
N LEU A 236 -13.79 17.75 3.59
CA LEU A 236 -13.25 16.39 3.58
C LEU A 236 -11.92 16.31 4.34
N VAL A 237 -10.96 17.18 4.00
CA VAL A 237 -9.61 17.13 4.57
C VAL A 237 -9.58 17.60 6.03
N GLN A 238 -10.53 18.44 6.43
CA GLN A 238 -10.65 18.93 7.81
C GLN A 238 -11.45 17.98 8.72
N ASP A 239 -12.11 16.95 8.17
CA ASP A 239 -12.94 16.02 8.94
C ASP A 239 -12.11 15.31 10.04
N PRO A 240 -12.47 15.45 11.33
CA PRO A 240 -11.65 14.93 12.42
C PRO A 240 -11.69 13.41 12.51
N ALA A 241 -12.77 12.75 12.11
CA ALA A 241 -12.88 11.30 12.16
C ALA A 241 -11.99 10.65 11.09
N LEU A 242 -12.03 11.19 9.86
CA LEU A 242 -11.16 10.75 8.77
C LEU A 242 -9.69 10.99 9.12
N ARG A 243 -9.32 12.18 9.60
CA ARG A 243 -7.93 12.49 10.00
C ARG A 243 -7.42 11.57 11.09
N GLY A 244 -8.23 11.34 12.14
CA GLY A 244 -7.86 10.44 13.23
C GLY A 244 -7.61 9.01 12.75
N LEU A 245 -8.44 8.49 11.86
CA LEU A 245 -8.26 7.16 11.26
C LEU A 245 -7.00 7.07 10.40
N LEU A 246 -6.74 8.07 9.55
CA LEU A 246 -5.59 8.09 8.65
C LEU A 246 -4.27 8.22 9.41
N LEU A 247 -4.20 9.11 10.41
CA LEU A 247 -3.03 9.25 11.27
C LEU A 247 -2.79 7.99 12.13
N GLY A 248 -3.84 7.24 12.46
CA GLY A 248 -3.74 5.94 13.14
C GLY A 248 -3.35 4.77 12.23
N SER A 249 -3.27 4.96 10.91
CA SER A 249 -2.96 3.91 9.92
C SER A 249 -1.47 3.88 9.54
N ASP A 250 -1.06 2.84 8.82
CA ASP A 250 0.33 2.62 8.38
C ASP A 250 0.71 3.27 7.04
N ASP A 251 -0.13 4.21 6.55
CA ASP A 251 0.03 4.92 5.29
C ASP A 251 0.21 3.99 4.07
N GLY A 252 -0.29 2.75 4.13
CA GLY A 252 -0.21 1.79 3.03
C GLY A 252 -1.28 1.98 1.96
N ASP A 253 -2.31 2.78 2.25
CA ASP A 253 -3.51 2.88 1.44
C ASP A 253 -3.58 4.20 0.67
N GLU A 254 -4.13 4.16 -0.53
CA GLU A 254 -4.41 5.32 -1.35
C GLU A 254 -5.89 5.31 -1.75
N PHE A 255 -6.54 6.48 -1.73
CA PHE A 255 -7.97 6.60 -2.02
C PHE A 255 -8.21 7.46 -3.25
N TRP A 256 -9.25 7.14 -4.02
CA TRP A 256 -9.66 7.96 -5.16
C TRP A 256 -11.15 7.81 -5.44
N THR A 257 -11.69 8.76 -6.21
CA THR A 257 -13.02 8.65 -6.78
C THR A 257 -12.98 8.25 -8.25
N ALA A 258 -13.94 7.44 -8.65
CA ALA A 258 -14.19 7.10 -10.05
C ALA A 258 -15.63 7.48 -10.41
N ALA A 259 -15.81 8.28 -11.46
CA ALA A 259 -17.13 8.65 -11.93
C ALA A 259 -17.86 7.44 -12.54
N GLY A 260 -19.16 7.32 -12.27
CA GLY A 260 -20.01 6.35 -12.95
C GLY A 260 -20.27 6.77 -14.39
N THR A 261 -20.32 5.81 -15.32
CA THR A 261 -20.54 6.06 -16.75
C THR A 261 -22.03 6.11 -17.15
N GLY A 262 -22.95 6.13 -16.19
CA GLY A 262 -24.39 6.29 -16.44
C GLY A 262 -25.13 5.05 -16.97
N GLU A 263 -24.43 3.99 -17.39
CA GLU A 263 -25.02 2.73 -17.86
C GLU A 263 -24.75 1.59 -16.86
N GLY A 264 -25.78 0.84 -16.44
CA GLY A 264 -25.61 -0.45 -15.74
C GLY A 264 -25.89 -0.52 -14.22
N GLY A 265 -26.96 0.10 -13.74
CA GLY A 265 -27.57 -0.25 -12.44
C GLY A 265 -27.00 0.43 -11.18
N TRP A 266 -25.84 1.07 -11.27
CA TRP A 266 -25.35 2.02 -10.26
C TRP A 266 -25.26 3.39 -10.92
N GLY A 267 -26.26 4.23 -10.73
CA GLY A 267 -26.33 5.56 -11.37
C GLY A 267 -25.33 6.59 -10.82
N GLY A 268 -24.34 6.18 -10.02
CA GLY A 268 -23.44 7.07 -9.28
C GLY A 268 -21.99 6.65 -9.34
N GLY A 269 -21.11 7.47 -8.74
CA GLY A 269 -19.67 7.20 -8.68
C GLY A 269 -19.27 6.13 -7.66
N MET A 270 -17.97 5.86 -7.59
CA MET A 270 -17.36 5.04 -6.54
C MET A 270 -16.30 5.84 -5.79
N VAL A 271 -16.15 5.52 -4.52
CA VAL A 271 -15.00 5.88 -3.69
C VAL A 271 -14.24 4.60 -3.40
N ALA A 272 -12.95 4.56 -3.71
CA ALA A 272 -12.15 3.34 -3.60
C ALA A 272 -10.87 3.56 -2.79
N ALA A 273 -10.42 2.50 -2.13
CA ALA A 273 -9.15 2.36 -1.46
C ALA A 273 -8.33 1.28 -2.17
N ILE A 274 -7.03 1.51 -2.35
CA ILE A 274 -6.08 0.55 -2.95
C ILE A 274 -4.86 0.41 -2.06
N ARG A 275 -4.39 -0.82 -1.94
CA ARG A 275 -3.14 -1.17 -1.27
C ARG A 275 -2.28 -2.06 -2.16
N PRO A 276 -0.95 -1.86 -2.26
CA PRO A 276 -0.03 -2.76 -2.96
C PRO A 276 0.23 -4.04 -2.15
N ASP A 277 -0.83 -4.80 -1.95
CA ASP A 277 -0.90 -6.04 -1.17
C ASP A 277 -2.06 -6.89 -1.74
N GLY A 278 -2.36 -8.05 -1.16
CA GLY A 278 -3.57 -8.80 -1.46
C GLY A 278 -4.61 -8.74 -0.35
N HIS A 279 -5.87 -9.03 -0.68
CA HIS A 279 -6.92 -9.06 0.32
C HIS A 279 -6.71 -10.13 1.37
N ARG A 280 -7.01 -9.72 2.60
CA ARG A 280 -7.24 -10.55 3.79
C ARG A 280 -8.40 -9.94 4.57
N PRO A 281 -9.09 -10.68 5.44
CA PRO A 281 -10.22 -10.17 6.21
C PRO A 281 -9.96 -8.82 6.90
N GLU A 282 -8.79 -8.68 7.52
CA GLU A 282 -8.40 -7.49 8.29
C GLU A 282 -8.27 -6.26 7.38
N LEU A 283 -7.80 -6.45 6.16
CA LEU A 283 -7.67 -5.37 5.17
C LEU A 283 -9.05 -4.91 4.67
N ILE A 284 -9.98 -5.85 4.44
CA ILE A 284 -11.36 -5.52 4.06
C ILE A 284 -12.02 -4.68 5.14
N GLU A 285 -11.90 -5.08 6.41
CA GLU A 285 -12.46 -4.35 7.54
C GLU A 285 -11.80 -2.97 7.73
N HIS A 286 -10.48 -2.90 7.55
CA HIS A 286 -9.73 -1.65 7.60
C HIS A 286 -10.20 -0.66 6.51
N HIS A 287 -10.24 -1.10 5.26
CA HIS A 287 -10.78 -0.29 4.17
C HIS A 287 -12.24 0.08 4.41
N ALA A 288 -13.07 -0.82 4.95
CA ALA A 288 -14.48 -0.52 5.23
C ALA A 288 -14.64 0.62 6.25
N ARG A 289 -13.81 0.66 7.30
CA ARG A 289 -13.80 1.77 8.27
C ARG A 289 -13.39 3.10 7.63
N LEU A 290 -12.32 3.09 6.85
CA LEU A 290 -11.80 4.29 6.17
C LEU A 290 -12.76 4.82 5.11
N LEU A 291 -13.30 3.93 4.27
CA LEU A 291 -14.33 4.28 3.28
C LEU A 291 -15.62 4.76 3.96
N GLY A 292 -15.99 4.19 5.11
CA GLY A 292 -17.06 4.69 5.97
C GLY A 292 -16.89 6.17 6.32
N ALA A 293 -15.74 6.53 6.86
CA ALA A 293 -15.43 7.92 7.20
C ALA A 293 -15.37 8.82 5.96
N LEU A 294 -14.73 8.35 4.88
CA LEU A 294 -14.56 9.13 3.66
C LEU A 294 -15.90 9.41 2.96
N VAL A 295 -16.77 8.39 2.82
CA VAL A 295 -18.12 8.54 2.25
C VAL A 295 -19.00 9.40 3.15
N GLY A 296 -18.90 9.24 4.47
CA GLY A 296 -19.62 10.08 5.44
C GLY A 296 -19.25 11.55 5.33
N ALA A 297 -17.95 11.85 5.27
CA ALA A 297 -17.44 13.21 5.11
C ALA A 297 -17.85 13.83 3.77
N LEU A 298 -17.77 13.07 2.67
CA LEU A 298 -18.23 13.54 1.35
C LEU A 298 -19.74 13.82 1.33
N SER A 299 -20.54 12.98 2.00
CA SER A 299 -22.00 13.14 2.07
C SER A 299 -22.42 14.33 2.92
N ALA A 300 -21.69 14.63 4.01
CA ALA A 300 -21.90 15.83 4.83
C ALA A 300 -21.40 17.12 4.14
N ALA A 301 -20.56 16.97 3.13
CA ALA A 301 -19.96 18.06 2.39
C ALA A 301 -20.79 18.50 1.15
N ALA A 302 -21.53 17.57 0.53
CA ALA A 302 -22.47 17.82 -0.56
C ALA A 302 -23.68 18.64 -0.12
#